data_AF-T1GJX1-F1
#
_entry.id   AF-T1GJX1-F1
#
_cell.length_a   1.000
_cell.length_b   1.000
_cell.length_c   1.000
_cell.angle_alpha   90.00
_cell.angle_beta   90.00
_cell.angle_gamma   90.00
#
_symmetry.space_group_name_H-M   'P 1'
#
loop_
_entity.id
_entity.type
_entity.pdbx_description
1 polymer ?
#
loop_
_entity_poly.entity_id
_entity_poly.type
_entity_poly.pdbx_seq_one_letter_code
_entity_poly.pdbx_strand_id
1 'polypeptide(L)'
;MEPLRTKPEANVTIVFSSTQQNGILMYDGNNEHLAVELFNGRIRVSYDVGNYPVSTMYSFEMVADGKYHSVELLAIKKNFTLRVDRGLARSIINEGSKDFLKLTTPLFLGGLPSEPGQQAFRNWHIRNLTSFKGCLKEVWINHKLVDFGNAARQQKINPGCLTKTDTIDDK
;
A
#
# COMPACT_ATOMS: atom_id res chain seq x y z
N MET A 1 -20.41 33.09 2.91
CA MET A 1 -20.32 31.63 2.79
C MET A 1 -18.84 31.28 2.66
N GLU A 2 -18.33 30.32 3.43
CA GLU A 2 -16.95 29.87 3.23
C GLU A 2 -16.81 29.21 1.84
N PRO A 3 -15.71 29.49 1.12
CA PRO A 3 -15.49 28.93 -0.21
C PRO A 3 -15.21 27.43 -0.16
N LEU A 4 -15.64 26.72 -1.19
CA LEU A 4 -15.35 25.30 -1.39
C LEU A 4 -13.84 25.08 -1.50
N ARG A 5 -13.25 24.34 -0.56
CA ARG A 5 -11.86 23.92 -0.62
C ARG A 5 -11.76 22.57 -1.32
N THR A 6 -11.51 22.56 -2.63
CA THR A 6 -11.14 21.34 -3.34
C THR A 6 -9.65 21.05 -3.15
N LYS A 7 -9.30 19.83 -2.75
CA LYS A 7 -7.90 19.37 -2.67
C LYS A 7 -7.77 18.02 -3.36
N PRO A 8 -6.75 17.82 -4.22
CA PRO A 8 -6.40 16.49 -4.68
C PRO A 8 -5.76 15.76 -3.50
N GLU A 9 -6.53 14.86 -2.90
CA GLU A 9 -6.12 14.04 -1.77
C GLU A 9 -6.44 12.56 -2.01
N ALA A 10 -5.58 11.70 -1.47
CA ALA A 10 -5.85 10.28 -1.36
C ALA A 10 -5.57 9.86 0.09
N ASN A 11 -6.56 9.21 0.71
CA ASN A 11 -6.47 8.64 2.04
C ASN A 11 -6.64 7.13 1.94
N VAL A 12 -5.60 6.37 2.26
CA VAL A 12 -5.62 4.91 2.23
C VAL A 12 -5.30 4.36 3.61
N THR A 13 -6.11 3.42 4.09
CA THR A 13 -5.80 2.64 5.29
C THR A 13 -5.80 1.17 4.94
N ILE A 14 -4.74 0.44 5.30
CA ILE A 14 -4.59 -1.00 5.10
C ILE A 14 -4.44 -1.66 6.46
N VAL A 15 -5.31 -2.59 6.81
CA VAL A 15 -5.19 -3.39 8.03
C VAL A 15 -4.86 -4.82 7.65
N PHE A 16 -3.72 -5.31 8.11
CA PHE A 16 -3.20 -6.61 7.71
C PHE A 16 -2.41 -7.30 8.81
N SER A 17 -2.18 -8.61 8.66
CA SER A 17 -1.22 -9.37 9.45
C SER A 17 -0.34 -10.24 8.57
N SER A 18 0.94 -10.34 8.89
CA SER A 18 1.88 -11.22 8.18
C SER A 18 3.08 -11.56 9.05
N THR A 19 3.71 -12.71 8.79
CA THR A 19 5.04 -13.07 9.30
C THR A 19 6.11 -12.96 8.23
N GLN A 20 5.73 -12.64 6.98
CA GLN A 20 6.66 -12.51 5.87
C GLN A 20 7.37 -11.17 5.93
N GLN A 21 8.68 -11.18 5.72
CA GLN A 21 9.49 -9.97 5.73
C GLN A 21 9.29 -9.11 4.48
N ASN A 22 8.82 -9.70 3.38
CA ASN A 22 8.61 -9.01 2.13
C ASN A 22 7.27 -9.40 1.48
N GLY A 23 6.65 -8.45 0.78
CA GLY A 23 5.38 -8.68 0.09
C GLY A 23 4.70 -7.39 -0.35
N ILE A 24 4.19 -7.35 -1.58
CA ILE A 24 3.51 -6.18 -2.14
C ILE A 24 2.11 -6.05 -1.52
N LEU A 25 1.84 -4.94 -0.82
CA LEU A 25 0.54 -4.66 -0.21
C LEU A 25 -0.39 -3.94 -1.20
N MET A 26 0.12 -2.90 -1.84
CA MET A 26 -0.64 -2.06 -2.75
C MET A 26 0.26 -1.47 -3.84
N TYR A 27 -0.23 -1.39 -5.06
CA TYR A 27 0.45 -0.69 -6.15
C TYR A 27 -0.57 -0.05 -7.09
N ASP A 28 -0.35 1.20 -7.43
CA ASP A 28 -1.06 1.90 -8.50
C ASP A 28 -0.10 2.88 -9.17
N GLY A 29 -0.03 2.84 -10.50
CA GLY A 29 0.78 3.75 -11.30
C GLY A 29 1.67 3.08 -12.34
N ASN A 30 2.41 3.93 -13.05
CA ASN A 30 3.51 3.54 -13.91
C ASN A 30 4.65 4.54 -13.71
N ASN A 31 4.74 5.61 -14.50
CA ASN A 31 5.78 6.63 -14.30
C ASN A 31 5.55 7.41 -12.99
N GLU A 32 4.36 7.99 -12.80
CA GLU A 32 3.89 8.39 -11.48
C GLU A 32 3.22 7.18 -10.80
N HIS A 33 3.52 6.97 -9.51
CA HIS A 33 3.01 5.83 -8.76
C HIS A 33 2.95 6.03 -7.26
N LEU A 34 2.15 5.16 -6.64
CA LEU A 34 2.17 4.87 -5.22
C LEU A 34 2.34 3.35 -5.04
N ALA A 35 3.49 2.93 -4.52
CA ALA A 35 3.78 1.54 -4.19
C ALA A 35 3.97 1.38 -2.69
N VAL A 36 3.36 0.35 -2.11
CA VAL A 36 3.44 0.02 -0.68
C VAL A 36 3.76 -1.47 -0.56
N GLU A 37 4.86 -1.78 0.13
CA GLU A 37 5.31 -3.15 0.31
C GLU A 37 5.85 -3.37 1.74
N LEU A 38 5.79 -4.61 2.18
CA LEU A 38 6.67 -5.09 3.22
C LEU A 38 8.08 -5.21 2.64
N PHE A 39 9.06 -4.65 3.34
CA PHE A 39 10.47 -4.78 3.02
C PHE A 39 11.28 -4.92 4.31
N ASN A 40 11.95 -6.07 4.47
CA ASN A 40 12.66 -6.42 5.71
C ASN A 40 11.83 -6.18 6.98
N GLY A 41 10.55 -6.58 6.93
CA GLY A 41 9.63 -6.55 8.06
C GLY A 41 9.04 -5.17 8.39
N ARG A 42 9.35 -4.15 7.59
CA ARG A 42 8.83 -2.78 7.71
C ARG A 42 7.95 -2.45 6.52
N ILE A 43 7.07 -1.46 6.67
CA ILE A 43 6.44 -0.81 5.52
C ILE A 43 7.48 0.04 4.78
N ARG A 44 7.60 -0.18 3.47
CA ARG A 44 8.28 0.70 2.52
C ARG A 44 7.23 1.29 1.58
N VAL A 45 7.33 2.59 1.36
CA VAL A 45 6.52 3.32 0.40
C VAL A 45 7.42 3.94 -0.66
N SER A 46 7.03 3.81 -1.93
CA SER A 46 7.55 4.59 -3.05
C SER A 46 6.44 5.53 -3.53
N TYR A 47 6.71 6.83 -3.54
CA TYR A 47 5.76 7.87 -3.94
C TYR A 47 6.40 8.76 -5.00
N ASP A 48 5.87 8.72 -6.23
CA ASP A 48 6.40 9.46 -7.37
C ASP A 48 5.33 10.43 -7.91
N VAL A 49 5.67 11.72 -7.92
CA VAL A 49 4.81 12.80 -8.44
C VAL A 49 5.52 13.50 -9.62
N GLY A 50 6.24 12.71 -10.42
CA GLY A 50 7.07 13.14 -11.53
C GLY A 50 8.45 13.63 -11.08
N ASN A 51 9.05 12.99 -10.07
CA ASN A 51 10.39 13.31 -9.56
C ASN A 51 11.39 12.18 -9.84
N TYR A 52 12.66 12.55 -10.04
CA TYR A 52 13.77 11.61 -10.06
C TYR A 52 14.93 12.17 -9.23
N PRO A 53 15.49 11.44 -8.25
CA PRO A 53 15.12 10.09 -7.83
C PRO A 53 13.74 10.02 -7.15
N VAL A 54 13.12 8.83 -7.16
CA VAL A 54 11.80 8.60 -6.54
C VAL A 54 11.85 8.82 -5.03
N SER A 55 10.77 9.38 -4.45
CA SER A 55 10.71 9.57 -3.00
C SER A 55 10.37 8.25 -2.33
N THR A 56 11.25 7.76 -1.45
CA THR A 56 11.06 6.52 -0.68
C THR A 56 10.96 6.83 0.80
N MET A 57 10.02 6.18 1.49
CA MET A 57 9.85 6.30 2.94
C MET A 57 9.68 4.92 3.58
N TYR A 58 10.11 4.79 4.83
CA TYR A 58 9.99 3.57 5.62
C TYR A 58 9.25 3.84 6.92
N SER A 59 8.46 2.90 7.41
CA SER A 59 7.92 2.93 8.78
C SER A 59 9.01 2.74 9.85
N PHE A 60 8.76 3.22 11.07
CA PHE A 60 9.62 2.95 12.23
C PHE A 60 9.30 1.61 12.89
N GLU A 61 8.13 1.08 12.60
CA GLU A 61 7.56 -0.12 13.19
C GLU A 61 7.99 -1.35 12.40
N MET A 62 8.21 -2.45 13.12
CA MET A 62 8.28 -3.78 12.53
C MET A 62 6.88 -4.37 12.56
N VAL A 63 6.37 -4.76 11.40
CA VAL A 63 4.97 -5.16 11.20
C VAL A 63 4.82 -6.61 10.71
N ALA A 64 5.95 -7.30 10.51
CA ALA A 64 6.00 -8.71 10.15
C ALA A 64 6.08 -9.63 11.39
N ASP A 65 5.29 -9.35 12.42
CA ASP A 65 5.28 -10.08 13.70
C ASP A 65 4.08 -11.04 13.86
N GLY A 66 3.24 -11.14 12.83
CA GLY A 66 2.03 -11.97 12.83
C GLY A 66 0.81 -11.35 13.53
N LYS A 67 0.91 -10.15 14.10
CA LYS A 67 -0.23 -9.41 14.64
C LYS A 67 -0.86 -8.53 13.55
N TYR A 68 -2.05 -8.04 13.84
CA TYR A 68 -2.69 -7.04 12.99
C TYR A 68 -2.07 -5.67 13.21
N HIS A 69 -1.70 -5.04 12.11
CA HIS A 69 -1.23 -3.66 12.06
C HIS A 69 -2.12 -2.84 11.14
N SER A 70 -2.26 -1.56 11.46
CA SER A 70 -2.96 -0.57 10.62
C SER A 70 -1.95 0.40 10.03
N VAL A 71 -1.95 0.52 8.70
CA VAL A 71 -1.07 1.43 7.95
C VAL A 71 -1.93 2.48 7.28
N GLU A 72 -1.71 3.73 7.66
CA GLU A 72 -2.44 4.90 7.16
C GLU A 72 -1.52 5.73 6.27
N LEU A 73 -2.01 6.04 5.07
CA LEU A 73 -1.30 6.79 4.03
C LEU A 73 -2.15 7.98 3.63
N LEU A 74 -1.58 9.17 3.71
CA LEU A 74 -2.25 10.41 3.36
C LEU A 74 -1.41 11.18 2.36
N ALA A 75 -1.88 11.24 1.12
CA ALA A 75 -1.33 12.07 0.07
C ALA A 75 -2.19 13.33 -0.08
N ILE A 76 -1.59 14.51 0.10
CA ILE A 76 -2.23 15.80 -0.15
C ILE A 76 -1.28 16.60 -1.04
N LYS A 77 -1.63 16.75 -2.33
CA LYS A 77 -0.74 17.34 -3.33
C LYS A 77 0.63 16.63 -3.35
N LYS A 78 1.70 17.35 -3.03
CA LYS A 78 3.08 16.84 -2.93
C LYS A 78 3.40 16.25 -1.56
N ASN A 79 2.61 16.55 -0.53
CA ASN A 79 2.86 16.06 0.82
C ASN A 79 2.37 14.62 0.92
N PHE A 80 3.21 13.74 1.45
CA PHE A 80 2.85 12.37 1.72
C PHE A 80 3.15 12.05 3.17
N THR A 81 2.20 11.42 3.85
CA THR A 81 2.31 11.02 5.27
C THR A 81 2.02 9.54 5.42
N LEU A 82 2.86 8.86 6.21
CA LEU A 82 2.72 7.47 6.63
C LEU A 82 2.60 7.42 8.15
N ARG A 83 1.63 6.64 8.64
CA ARG A 83 1.48 6.33 10.05
C ARG A 83 1.16 4.85 10.22
N VAL A 84 1.74 4.22 11.23
CA VAL A 84 1.46 2.82 11.58
C VAL A 84 0.90 2.77 13.00
N ASP A 85 -0.15 2.00 13.22
CA ASP A 85 -0.78 1.72 14.54
C ASP A 85 -1.15 2.96 15.37
N ARG A 86 -1.50 4.07 14.71
CA ARG A 86 -1.73 5.38 15.35
C ARG A 86 -0.50 5.92 16.11
N GLY A 87 0.70 5.41 15.78
CA GLY A 87 1.98 5.86 16.31
C GLY A 87 2.48 7.15 15.66
N LEU A 88 3.80 7.34 15.65
CA LEU A 88 4.43 8.53 15.09
C LEU A 88 4.27 8.58 13.57
N ALA A 89 3.74 9.70 13.08
CA ALA A 89 3.64 9.94 11.65
C ALA A 89 4.99 10.37 11.06
N ARG A 90 5.27 9.92 9.84
CA ARG A 90 6.37 10.40 9.01
C ARG A 90 5.80 11.09 7.79
N SER A 91 6.36 12.24 7.44
CA SER A 91 5.95 12.98 6.25
C SER A 91 7.15 13.35 5.38
N ILE A 92 6.90 13.39 4.08
CA ILE A 92 7.83 13.90 3.07
C ILE A 92 7.09 14.89 2.17
N ILE A 93 7.83 15.79 1.55
CA ILE A 93 7.33 16.66 0.49
C ILE A 93 8.00 16.22 -0.80
N ASN A 94 7.20 15.76 -1.76
CA ASN A 94 7.71 15.31 -3.05
C ASN A 94 8.12 16.51 -3.92
N GLU A 95 9.30 16.46 -4.54
CA GLU A 95 9.85 17.56 -5.36
C GLU A 95 9.48 17.46 -6.85
N GLY A 96 8.54 16.59 -7.20
CA GLY A 96 8.19 16.29 -8.58
C GLY A 96 7.60 17.44 -9.36
N SER A 97 7.67 17.32 -10.68
CA SER A 97 7.20 18.34 -11.61
C SER A 97 5.68 18.53 -11.61
N LYS A 98 4.90 17.57 -11.09
CA LYS A 98 3.43 17.65 -11.00
C LYS A 98 2.98 18.26 -9.68
N ASP A 99 1.82 18.90 -9.66
CA ASP A 99 1.25 19.51 -8.44
C ASP A 99 0.70 18.48 -7.45
N PHE A 100 0.28 17.31 -7.94
CA PHE A 100 -0.31 16.23 -7.15
C PHE A 100 -0.24 14.90 -7.91
N LEU A 101 -0.35 13.80 -7.17
CA LEU A 101 -0.40 12.46 -7.75
C LEU A 101 -1.73 12.23 -8.49
N LYS A 102 -1.65 11.96 -9.80
CA LYS A 102 -2.80 11.61 -10.64
C LYS A 102 -2.56 10.27 -11.31
N LEU A 103 -3.28 9.25 -10.87
CA LEU A 103 -3.18 7.89 -11.39
C LEU A 103 -4.40 7.57 -12.27
N THR A 104 -4.16 6.87 -13.37
CA THR A 104 -5.22 6.39 -14.29
C THR A 104 -5.12 4.89 -14.54
N THR A 105 -4.19 4.21 -13.86
CA THR A 105 -3.95 2.78 -13.94
C THR A 105 -4.88 2.01 -12.99
N PRO A 106 -5.03 0.69 -13.16
CA PRO A 106 -5.71 -0.14 -12.17
C PRO A 106 -4.93 -0.19 -10.85
N LEU A 107 -5.67 -0.14 -9.74
CA LEU A 107 -5.14 -0.43 -8.41
C LEU A 107 -4.98 -1.93 -8.21
N PHE A 108 -3.83 -2.35 -7.71
CA PHE A 108 -3.54 -3.73 -7.34
C PHE A 108 -3.33 -3.86 -5.83
N LEU A 109 -3.87 -4.94 -5.25
CA LEU A 109 -3.74 -5.27 -3.82
C LEU A 109 -3.16 -6.67 -3.67
N GLY A 110 -2.23 -6.84 -2.72
CA GLY A 110 -1.64 -8.13 -2.35
C GLY A 110 -0.66 -8.74 -3.38
N GLY A 111 -0.44 -8.11 -4.53
CA GLY A 111 0.47 -8.59 -5.55
C GLY A 111 0.32 -7.85 -6.86
N LEU A 112 1.16 -8.20 -7.84
CA LEU A 112 1.11 -7.64 -9.19
C LEU A 112 1.06 -8.75 -10.26
N PRO A 113 0.29 -8.56 -11.34
CA PRO A 113 0.39 -9.41 -12.53
C PRO A 113 1.79 -9.31 -13.16
N SER A 114 2.14 -10.30 -13.98
CA SER A 114 3.51 -10.44 -14.54
C SER A 114 4.03 -9.17 -15.21
N GLU A 115 3.26 -8.56 -16.12
CA GLU A 115 3.73 -7.40 -16.88
C GLU A 115 3.85 -6.11 -16.04
N PRO A 116 2.80 -5.63 -15.33
CA PRO A 116 2.93 -4.48 -14.42
C PRO A 116 3.98 -4.71 -13.32
N GLY A 117 4.10 -5.94 -12.81
CA GLY A 117 5.10 -6.31 -11.81
C GLY A 117 6.52 -6.15 -12.34
N GLN A 118 6.82 -6.70 -13.51
CA GLN A 118 8.15 -6.56 -14.13
C GLN A 118 8.50 -5.10 -14.42
N GLN A 119 7.54 -4.28 -14.85
CA GLN A 119 7.76 -2.84 -15.07
C GLN A 119 8.09 -2.13 -13.74
N ALA A 120 7.27 -2.33 -12.71
CA ALA A 120 7.47 -1.75 -11.39
C ALA A 120 8.82 -2.14 -10.76
N PHE A 121 9.26 -3.38 -10.96
CA PHE A 121 10.56 -3.86 -10.47
C PHE A 121 11.73 -3.26 -11.25
N ARG A 122 11.67 -3.27 -12.59
CA ARG A 122 12.73 -2.68 -13.44
C ARG A 122 12.94 -1.19 -13.17
N ASN A 123 11.86 -0.48 -12.89
CA ASN A 123 11.89 0.95 -12.59
C ASN A 123 12.12 1.25 -11.09
N TRP A 124 12.41 0.23 -10.28
CA TRP A 124 12.72 0.36 -8.84
C TRP A 124 11.59 0.93 -7.96
N HIS A 125 10.33 0.82 -8.41
CA HIS A 125 9.17 1.21 -7.60
C HIS A 125 9.02 0.27 -6.40
N ILE A 126 9.26 -1.02 -6.62
CA ILE A 126 9.22 -2.11 -5.64
C ILE A 126 10.58 -2.80 -5.58
N ARG A 127 10.91 -3.41 -4.43
CA ARG A 127 12.21 -4.07 -4.24
C ARG A 127 12.20 -5.54 -4.63
N ASN A 128 11.03 -6.17 -4.69
CA ASN A 128 10.89 -7.52 -5.22
C ASN A 128 9.49 -7.75 -5.80
N LEU A 129 9.30 -8.90 -6.45
CA LEU A 129 8.03 -9.31 -7.07
C LEU A 129 7.19 -10.22 -6.15
N THR A 130 7.49 -10.25 -4.86
CA THR A 130 6.84 -11.19 -3.93
C THR A 130 5.41 -10.72 -3.66
N SER A 131 4.41 -11.53 -4.02
CA SER A 131 3.04 -11.31 -3.58
C SER A 131 2.95 -11.37 -2.06
N PHE A 132 2.09 -10.55 -1.48
CA PHE A 132 1.80 -10.58 -0.05
C PHE A 132 1.29 -11.96 0.37
N LYS A 133 1.81 -12.48 1.47
CA LYS A 133 1.28 -13.67 2.14
C LYS A 133 0.93 -13.29 3.58
N GLY A 134 -0.34 -13.40 3.91
CA GLY A 134 -0.88 -12.97 5.18
C GLY A 134 -2.38 -12.75 5.06
N CYS A 135 -2.94 -12.02 6.02
CA CYS A 135 -4.34 -11.62 5.99
C CYS A 135 -4.46 -10.13 5.69
N LEU A 136 -5.21 -9.76 4.66
CA LEU A 136 -5.74 -8.41 4.50
C LEU A 136 -7.13 -8.38 5.14
N LYS A 137 -7.26 -7.72 6.29
CA LYS A 137 -8.53 -7.63 7.01
C LYS A 137 -9.46 -6.61 6.37
N GLU A 138 -8.95 -5.43 6.07
CA GLU A 138 -9.70 -4.33 5.49
C GLU A 138 -8.77 -3.35 4.77
N VAL A 139 -9.28 -2.76 3.69
CA VAL A 139 -8.64 -1.67 2.98
C VAL A 139 -9.67 -0.57 2.80
N TRP A 140 -9.33 0.64 3.22
CA TRP A 140 -10.17 1.82 3.07
C TRP A 140 -9.49 2.78 2.11
N ILE A 141 -10.25 3.30 1.14
CA ILE A 141 -9.77 4.30 0.17
C ILE A 141 -10.75 5.45 0.17
N ASN A 142 -10.28 6.65 0.50
CA ASN A 142 -11.07 7.88 0.59
C ASN A 142 -12.34 7.67 1.43
N HIS A 143 -12.17 7.05 2.61
CA HIS A 143 -13.25 6.71 3.57
C HIS A 143 -14.24 5.63 3.10
N LYS A 144 -14.03 5.03 1.92
CA LYS A 144 -14.84 3.91 1.43
C LYS A 144 -14.11 2.58 1.67
N LEU A 145 -14.79 1.64 2.32
CA LEU A 145 -14.31 0.27 2.45
C LEU A 145 -14.23 -0.38 1.06
N VAL A 146 -13.08 -0.96 0.73
CA VAL A 146 -12.87 -1.73 -0.50
C VAL A 146 -13.57 -3.07 -0.37
N ASP A 147 -14.42 -3.38 -1.34
CA ASP A 147 -15.02 -4.71 -1.47
C ASP A 147 -14.13 -5.59 -2.35
N PHE A 148 -13.42 -6.52 -1.72
CA PHE A 148 -12.53 -7.45 -2.43
C PHE A 148 -13.30 -8.37 -3.39
N GLY A 149 -14.57 -8.70 -3.10
CA GLY A 149 -15.42 -9.54 -3.93
C GLY A 149 -15.75 -8.92 -5.28
N ASN A 150 -15.74 -7.59 -5.35
CA ASN A 150 -15.99 -6.81 -6.56
C ASN A 150 -14.71 -6.47 -7.35
N ALA A 151 -13.58 -7.08 -7.02
CA ALA A 151 -12.34 -6.89 -7.78
C ALA A 151 -12.48 -7.43 -9.21
N ALA A 152 -12.06 -6.65 -10.21
CA ALA A 152 -12.14 -7.03 -11.62
C ALA A 152 -11.35 -8.32 -11.94
N ARG A 153 -10.31 -8.63 -11.16
CA ARG A 153 -9.57 -9.88 -11.22
C ARG A 153 -9.13 -10.29 -9.82
N GLN A 154 -9.20 -11.59 -9.56
CA GLN A 154 -8.74 -12.23 -8.33
C GLN A 154 -7.86 -13.42 -8.71
N GLN A 155 -6.73 -13.60 -8.02
CA GLN A 155 -5.84 -14.73 -8.29
C GLN A 155 -5.23 -15.22 -6.97
N LYS A 156 -5.47 -16.50 -6.66
CA LYS A 156 -4.92 -17.18 -5.46
C LYS A 156 -5.25 -16.45 -4.15
N ILE A 157 -6.47 -15.94 -4.04
CA ILE A 157 -7.00 -15.39 -2.79
C ILE A 157 -8.00 -16.38 -2.18
N ASN A 158 -8.02 -16.44 -0.85
CA ASN A 158 -9.03 -17.17 -0.10
C ASN A 158 -9.82 -16.15 0.73
N PRO A 159 -11.16 -16.18 0.71
CA PRO A 159 -11.97 -15.36 1.60
C PRO A 159 -11.70 -15.69 3.07
N GLY A 160 -11.73 -14.66 3.92
CA GLY A 160 -11.49 -14.79 5.35
C GLY A 160 -10.00 -14.88 5.71
N CYS A 161 -9.73 -14.90 7.00
CA CYS A 161 -8.39 -15.01 7.54
C CYS A 161 -8.35 -16.14 8.56
N LEU A 162 -7.38 -17.04 8.40
CA LEU A 162 -7.20 -18.16 9.29
C LEU A 162 -6.93 -17.64 10.71
N THR A 163 -7.82 -18.01 11.62
CA THR A 163 -7.62 -17.79 13.04
C THR A 163 -6.76 -18.93 13.58
N LYS A 164 -5.94 -18.68 14.62
CA LYS A 164 -5.07 -19.73 15.19
C LYS A 164 -5.85 -20.99 15.63
N THR A 165 -7.15 -20.87 15.87
CA THR A 165 -8.08 -21.96 16.18
C THR A 165 -8.33 -22.92 15.02
N ASP A 166 -8.18 -22.49 13.76
CA ASP A 166 -8.44 -23.33 12.58
C ASP A 166 -7.32 -24.36 12.31
N THR A 167 -6.23 -24.32 13.08
CA THR A 167 -5.10 -25.28 12.97
C THR A 167 -5.19 -26.45 13.95
N ILE A 168 -6.19 -26.46 14.84
CA ILE A 168 -6.34 -27.49 15.88
C ILE A 168 -7.31 -28.60 15.43
N ASP A 169 -8.21 -28.32 14.49
CA ASP A 169 -9.23 -29.29 14.03
C ASP A 169 -8.80 -30.15 12.82
N ASP A 170 -7.57 -29.97 12.33
CA ASP A 170 -7.03 -30.69 11.16
C ASP A 170 -5.95 -31.73 11.55
N LYS A 171 -6.06 -32.36 12.73
CA LYS A 171 -5.15 -33.42 13.15
C LYS A 171 -5.83 -34.65 13.75
#